data_AF-A0A838H2Q5-F1
#
_entry.id   AF-A0A838H2Q5-F1
#
_cell.length_a   1.000
_cell.length_b   1.000
_cell.length_c   1.000
_cell.angle_alpha   90.00
_cell.angle_beta   90.00
_cell.angle_gamma   90.00
#
_symmetry.space_group_name_H-M   'P 1'
#
loop_
_entity.id
_entity.type
_entity.pdbx_description
1 polymer ?
#
loop_
_entity_poly.entity_id
_entity_poly.type
_entity_poly.pdbx_seq_one_letter_code
_entity_poly.pdbx_strand_id
1 'polypeptide(L)'
;IIETKANDVSAYIPTNVISITDGQIFLQSDLFNANQRPAIDVGVSVSRVGGAAMTKSMKKVTGSLKIDLAQFRAMEAFAMFASDLDSASRNQLARGGRLMQLLKQPQYSPYPVEEQTVSMWAGTSGRLDAVPTDDVLRFEHEFLDFLHREHEGVLDAIRESGEFDDDTESSVEDAYDSFLDQFETSEGERIQVGHEEVEAMDSEDVEQEQIVKQKRG
;
A
#
# COMPACT_ATOMS: atom_id res chain seq x y z
N ILE A 1 -6.80 26.73 0.14
CA ILE A 1 -6.22 26.34 1.45
C ILE A 1 -7.00 27.07 2.53
N ILE A 2 -7.38 26.38 3.59
CA ILE A 2 -8.07 26.97 4.74
C ILE A 2 -7.28 26.65 6.01
N GLU A 3 -7.18 27.60 6.93
CA GLU A 3 -6.58 27.39 8.24
C GLU A 3 -7.68 26.98 9.22
N THR A 4 -7.52 25.84 9.89
CA THR A 4 -8.37 25.43 11.02
C THR A 4 -7.72 25.86 12.32
N LYS A 5 -8.53 26.15 13.35
CA LYS A 5 -8.03 26.42 14.70
C LYS A 5 -8.14 25.13 15.51
N ALA A 6 -7.03 24.70 16.13
CA ALA A 6 -6.96 23.48 16.92
C ALA A 6 -7.50 22.23 16.21
N ASN A 7 -7.29 22.11 14.90
CA ASN A 7 -7.81 21.02 14.05
C ASN A 7 -9.35 20.91 14.03
N ASP A 8 -10.09 21.95 14.43
CA ASP A 8 -11.55 21.94 14.44
C ASP A 8 -12.14 22.16 13.03
N VAL A 9 -12.74 21.11 12.48
CA VAL A 9 -13.45 21.11 11.18
C VAL A 9 -14.93 21.50 11.31
N SER A 10 -15.47 21.55 12.52
CA SER A 10 -16.88 21.88 12.78
C SER A 10 -17.16 23.38 12.82
N ALA A 11 -16.10 24.20 12.82
CA ALA A 11 -16.22 25.64 12.72
C ALA A 11 -16.97 26.08 11.45
N TYR A 12 -17.64 27.22 11.52
CA TYR A 12 -18.53 27.72 10.47
C TYR A 12 -17.86 27.82 9.10
N ILE A 13 -16.64 28.39 9.05
CA ILE A 13 -15.91 28.57 7.78
C ILE A 13 -15.46 27.22 7.19
N PRO A 14 -14.72 26.34 7.91
CA PRO A 14 -14.37 25.01 7.41
C PRO A 14 -15.57 24.20 6.93
N THR A 15 -16.66 24.18 7.70
CA THR A 15 -17.88 23.42 7.35
C THR A 15 -18.48 23.88 6.02
N ASN A 16 -18.58 25.20 5.82
CA ASN A 16 -19.10 25.75 4.56
C ASN A 16 -18.18 25.48 3.38
N VAL A 17 -16.86 25.53 3.57
CA VAL A 17 -15.93 25.24 2.48
C VAL A 17 -15.99 23.75 2.12
N ILE A 18 -16.04 22.86 3.11
CA ILE A 18 -16.19 21.42 2.89
C ILE A 18 -17.48 21.11 2.11
N SER A 19 -18.59 21.81 2.38
CA SER A 19 -19.84 21.56 1.64
C SER A 19 -19.75 21.98 0.17
N ILE A 20 -18.97 23.03 -0.14
CA ILE A 20 -18.80 23.57 -1.49
C ILE A 20 -17.79 22.76 -2.32
N THR A 21 -16.70 22.28 -1.75
CA THR A 21 -15.62 21.62 -2.51
C THR A 21 -15.93 20.16 -2.82
N ASP A 22 -15.39 19.65 -3.94
CA ASP A 22 -15.53 18.25 -4.37
C ASP A 22 -14.65 17.27 -3.59
N GLY A 23 -14.15 17.66 -2.43
CA GLY A 23 -13.21 16.92 -1.62
C GLY A 23 -12.36 17.83 -0.75
N GLN A 24 -11.56 17.21 0.10
CA GLN A 24 -10.66 17.88 1.02
C GLN A 24 -9.42 17.03 1.28
N ILE A 25 -8.29 17.71 1.41
CA ILE A 25 -7.06 17.17 1.98
C ILE A 25 -6.94 17.81 3.36
N PHE A 26 -7.01 16.98 4.40
CA PHE A 26 -6.89 17.42 5.78
C PHE A 26 -5.49 17.14 6.30
N LEU A 27 -4.80 18.19 6.75
CA LEU A 27 -3.43 18.10 7.27
C LEU A 27 -3.45 18.21 8.80
N GLN A 28 -2.83 17.27 9.50
CA GLN A 28 -2.78 17.25 10.97
C GLN A 28 -1.40 17.58 11.50
N SER A 29 -1.37 18.39 12.56
CA SER A 29 -0.12 18.74 13.25
C SER A 29 0.53 17.53 13.92
N ASP A 30 -0.27 16.60 14.47
CA ASP A 30 0.26 15.43 15.18
C ASP A 30 1.00 14.48 14.24
N LEU A 31 0.45 14.22 13.04
CA LEU A 31 1.14 13.46 11.98
C LEU A 31 2.43 14.15 11.54
N PHE A 32 2.41 15.48 11.38
CA PHE A 32 3.60 16.23 11.02
C PHE A 32 4.71 16.13 12.09
N ASN A 33 4.33 16.19 13.37
CA ASN A 33 5.23 16.06 14.51
C ASN A 33 5.76 14.62 14.67
N ALA A 34 4.97 13.61 14.26
CA ALA A 34 5.39 12.21 14.17
C ALA A 34 6.24 11.90 12.92
N ASN A 35 6.71 12.92 12.19
CA ASN A 35 7.46 12.80 10.94
C ASN A 35 6.73 12.06 9.81
N GLN A 36 5.39 12.04 9.83
CA GLN A 36 4.60 11.68 8.67
C GLN A 36 4.42 12.92 7.78
N ARG A 37 5.12 12.93 6.65
CA ARG A 37 5.13 14.07 5.72
C ARG A 37 5.00 13.54 4.29
N PRO A 38 3.98 13.95 3.51
CA PRO A 38 2.91 14.89 3.83
C PRO A 38 1.99 14.41 4.95
N ALA A 39 1.56 15.33 5.82
CA ALA A 39 0.80 15.01 7.05
C ALA A 39 -0.70 14.82 6.79
N ILE A 40 -1.05 14.01 5.78
CA ILE A 40 -2.43 13.82 5.32
C ILE A 40 -3.15 12.84 6.23
N ASP A 41 -4.30 13.26 6.76
CA ASP A 41 -5.23 12.36 7.44
C ASP A 41 -6.08 11.62 6.40
N VAL A 42 -5.78 10.34 6.15
CA VAL A 42 -6.49 9.50 5.18
C VAL A 42 -7.93 9.18 5.58
N GLY A 43 -8.25 9.22 6.88
CA GLY A 43 -9.60 8.97 7.39
C GLY A 43 -10.54 10.14 7.15
N VAL A 44 -10.04 11.37 7.35
CA VAL A 44 -10.83 12.61 7.19
C VAL A 44 -10.76 13.15 5.75
N SER A 45 -9.66 12.90 5.04
CA SER A 45 -9.48 13.35 3.66
C SER A 45 -10.34 12.54 2.68
N VAL A 46 -11.00 13.24 1.76
CA VAL A 46 -11.95 12.64 0.81
C VAL A 46 -11.80 13.31 -0.54
N SER A 47 -11.95 12.54 -1.62
CA SER A 47 -12.23 13.03 -2.96
C SER A 47 -13.61 12.52 -3.37
N ARG A 48 -14.53 13.41 -3.75
CA ARG A 48 -15.87 13.05 -4.26
C ARG A 48 -15.80 12.57 -5.72
N VAL A 49 -14.77 12.97 -6.46
CA VAL A 49 -14.50 12.47 -7.82
C VAL A 49 -13.94 11.04 -7.78
N GLY A 50 -13.16 10.72 -6.74
CA GLY A 50 -12.62 9.38 -6.50
C GLY A 50 -11.72 8.89 -7.63
N GLY A 51 -11.79 7.60 -7.93
CA GLY A 51 -10.95 6.94 -8.93
C GLY A 51 -11.22 7.35 -10.38
N ALA A 52 -12.22 8.19 -10.65
CA ALA A 52 -12.45 8.74 -11.99
C ALA A 52 -11.40 9.79 -12.39
N ALA A 53 -10.69 10.38 -11.41
CA ALA A 53 -9.60 11.33 -11.63
C ALA A 53 -8.22 10.66 -11.77
N MET A 54 -8.14 9.33 -11.65
CA MET A 54 -6.88 8.57 -11.68
C MET A 54 -6.68 7.92 -13.05
N THR A 55 -5.42 7.69 -13.42
CA THR A 55 -5.09 6.77 -14.53
C THR A 55 -5.55 5.36 -14.17
N LYS A 56 -5.74 4.51 -15.20
CA LYS A 56 -6.15 3.12 -14.96
C LYS A 56 -5.10 2.36 -14.17
N SER A 57 -3.81 2.61 -14.45
CA SER A 57 -2.67 2.06 -13.70
C SER A 57 -2.77 2.33 -12.20
N MET A 58 -2.85 3.61 -11.82
CA MET A 58 -2.94 4.05 -10.42
C MET A 58 -4.19 3.49 -9.74
N LYS A 59 -5.33 3.46 -10.45
CA LYS A 59 -6.58 2.90 -9.93
C LYS A 59 -6.48 1.39 -9.66
N LYS A 60 -5.80 0.62 -10.53
CA LYS A 60 -5.61 -0.83 -10.35
C LYS A 60 -4.83 -1.09 -9.06
N VAL A 61 -3.72 -0.37 -8.86
CA VAL A 61 -2.78 -0.66 -7.75
C VAL A 61 -3.22 -0.07 -6.40
N THR A 62 -4.00 1.02 -6.37
CA THR A 62 -4.43 1.69 -5.12
C THR A 62 -5.85 1.36 -4.65
N GLY A 63 -6.55 0.43 -5.31
CA GLY A 63 -7.96 0.14 -5.03
C GLY A 63 -8.27 -0.19 -3.57
N SER A 64 -7.39 -0.93 -2.89
CA SER A 64 -7.55 -1.32 -1.48
C SER A 64 -6.93 -0.31 -0.49
N LEU A 65 -6.04 0.57 -0.94
CA LEU A 65 -5.17 1.38 -0.08
C LEU A 65 -5.93 2.14 1.01
N LYS A 66 -7.03 2.79 0.65
CA LYS A 66 -7.83 3.57 1.62
C LYS A 66 -8.44 2.68 2.70
N ILE A 67 -8.87 1.47 2.33
CA ILE A 67 -9.45 0.49 3.26
C ILE A 67 -8.34 -0.04 4.17
N ASP A 68 -7.19 -0.40 3.59
CA ASP A 68 -6.05 -0.94 4.33
C ASP A 68 -5.53 0.05 5.39
N LEU A 69 -5.39 1.33 5.02
CA LEU A 69 -4.97 2.39 5.95
C LEU A 69 -6.02 2.72 7.01
N ALA A 70 -7.31 2.66 6.67
CA ALA A 70 -8.39 2.85 7.65
C ALA A 70 -8.41 1.71 8.68
N GLN A 71 -8.24 0.47 8.22
CA GLN A 71 -8.16 -0.69 9.10
C GLN A 71 -6.89 -0.67 9.96
N PHE A 72 -5.75 -0.26 9.38
CA PHE A 72 -4.51 -0.07 10.13
C PHE A 72 -4.70 0.89 11.31
N ARG A 73 -5.31 2.06 11.08
CA ARG A 73 -5.56 3.04 12.16
C ARG A 73 -6.51 2.51 13.23
N ALA A 74 -7.54 1.78 12.82
CA ALA A 74 -8.45 1.14 13.78
C ALA A 74 -7.70 0.10 14.64
N MET A 75 -6.81 -0.69 14.02
CA MET A 75 -6.00 -1.70 14.70
C MET A 75 -4.92 -1.08 15.59
N GLU A 76 -4.28 0.00 15.17
CA GLU A 76 -3.28 0.73 15.96
C GLU A 76 -3.88 1.23 17.28
N ALA A 77 -5.07 1.81 17.23
CA ALA A 77 -5.80 2.23 18.44
C ALA A 77 -6.17 1.04 19.34
N PHE A 78 -6.52 -0.11 18.77
CA PHE A 78 -6.86 -1.31 19.53
C PHE A 78 -5.62 -1.96 20.17
N ALA A 79 -4.50 -2.00 19.43
CA ALA A 79 -3.22 -2.57 19.86
C ALA A 79 -2.65 -1.86 21.09
N MET A 80 -2.96 -0.57 21.30
CA MET A 80 -2.55 0.16 22.52
C MET A 80 -3.19 -0.41 23.80
N PHE A 81 -4.30 -1.14 23.70
CA PHE A 81 -5.03 -1.69 24.85
C PHE A 81 -4.99 -3.23 24.92
N ALA A 82 -4.59 -3.90 23.85
CA ALA A 82 -4.51 -5.35 23.78
C ALA A 82 -3.12 -5.84 24.18
N SER A 83 -3.06 -6.82 25.09
CA SER A 83 -1.78 -7.43 25.50
C SER A 83 -1.26 -8.47 24.52
N ASP A 84 -2.15 -9.08 23.74
CA ASP A 84 -1.81 -10.10 22.75
C ASP A 84 -2.66 -9.90 21.51
N LEU A 85 -2.02 -9.96 20.34
CA LEU A 85 -2.65 -9.83 19.03
C LEU A 85 -2.45 -11.14 18.29
N ASP A 86 -3.51 -11.65 17.68
CA ASP A 86 -3.42 -12.80 16.80
C ASP A 86 -2.52 -12.50 15.58
N SER A 87 -2.06 -13.55 14.90
CA SER A 87 -1.14 -13.40 13.75
C SER A 87 -1.71 -12.51 12.65
N ALA A 88 -3.00 -12.60 12.37
CA ALA A 88 -3.65 -11.80 11.34
C ALA A 88 -3.62 -10.30 11.69
N SER A 89 -3.97 -9.92 12.92
CA SER A 89 -3.92 -8.52 13.37
C SER A 89 -2.50 -7.97 13.39
N ARG A 90 -1.51 -8.79 13.79
CA ARG A 90 -0.08 -8.40 13.73
C ARG A 90 0.37 -8.12 12.31
N ASN A 91 0.04 -9.01 11.36
CA ASN A 91 0.41 -8.83 9.96
C ASN A 91 -0.27 -7.58 9.37
N GLN A 92 -1.53 -7.33 9.72
CA GLN A 92 -2.25 -6.15 9.27
C GLN A 92 -1.64 -4.85 9.83
N LEU A 93 -1.27 -4.83 11.11
CA LEU A 93 -0.57 -3.70 11.72
C LEU A 93 0.79 -3.46 11.06
N ALA A 94 1.52 -4.55 10.81
CA ALA A 94 2.85 -4.52 10.19
C ALA A 94 2.79 -4.01 8.75
N ARG A 95 1.81 -4.44 7.95
CA ARG A 95 1.60 -3.96 6.57
C ARG A 95 1.17 -2.49 6.55
N GLY A 96 0.24 -2.09 7.42
CA GLY A 96 -0.20 -0.71 7.51
C GLY A 96 0.92 0.25 7.93
N GLY A 97 1.81 -0.18 8.84
CA GLY A 97 3.01 0.58 9.20
C GLY A 97 3.95 0.82 8.01
N ARG A 98 4.14 -0.19 7.14
CA ARG A 98 4.93 -0.07 5.91
C ARG A 98 4.28 0.84 4.89
N LEU A 99 2.96 0.72 4.69
CA LEU A 99 2.21 1.62 3.81
C LEU A 99 2.32 3.07 4.29
N MET A 100 2.25 3.32 5.60
CA MET A 100 2.44 4.66 6.16
C MET A 100 3.85 5.19 5.90
N GLN A 101 4.88 4.34 5.99
CA GLN A 101 6.25 4.74 5.63
C GLN A 101 6.39 5.03 4.14
N LEU A 102 5.85 4.18 3.28
CA LEU A 102 5.89 4.35 1.82
C LEU A 102 5.25 5.67 1.38
N LEU A 103 4.20 6.11 2.08
CA LEU A 103 3.53 7.39 1.80
C LEU A 103 4.29 8.63 2.28
N LYS A 104 5.50 8.48 2.85
CA LYS A 104 6.35 9.61 3.21
C LYS A 104 7.10 10.11 1.98
N GLN A 105 7.08 11.41 1.78
CA GLN A 105 7.74 12.05 0.66
C GLN A 105 8.43 13.34 1.10
N PRO A 106 9.73 13.52 0.80
CA PRO A 106 10.44 14.76 1.03
C PRO A 106 9.83 15.94 0.26
N GLN A 107 10.00 17.15 0.79
CA GLN A 107 9.57 18.36 0.11
C GLN A 107 10.37 18.54 -1.20
N TYR A 108 9.69 18.99 -2.25
CA TYR A 108 10.27 19.25 -3.58
C TYR A 108 10.80 18.03 -4.32
N SER A 109 10.37 16.83 -3.94
CA SER A 109 10.73 15.58 -4.61
C SER A 109 9.51 14.90 -5.23
N PRO A 110 8.81 15.52 -6.21
CA PRO A 110 7.63 14.92 -6.83
C PRO A 110 8.00 13.67 -7.62
N TYR A 111 7.16 12.63 -7.54
CA TYR A 111 7.36 11.40 -8.30
C TYR A 111 6.47 11.44 -9.57
N PRO A 112 6.96 11.02 -10.73
CA PRO A 112 6.13 10.71 -11.91
C PRO A 112 5.08 9.63 -11.61
N VAL A 113 4.02 9.55 -12.42
CA VAL A 113 2.88 8.64 -12.15
C VAL A 113 3.29 7.18 -12.29
N GLU A 114 4.18 6.88 -13.22
CA GLU A 114 4.74 5.55 -13.45
C GLU A 114 5.53 5.04 -12.23
N GLU A 115 6.38 5.87 -11.63
CA GLU A 115 7.11 5.54 -10.40
C GLU A 115 6.16 5.38 -9.22
N GLN A 116 5.20 6.29 -9.06
CA GLN A 116 4.17 6.16 -8.02
C GLN A 116 3.37 4.87 -8.20
N THR A 117 3.05 4.47 -9.44
CA THR A 117 2.30 3.24 -9.70
C THR A 117 3.08 2.02 -9.20
N VAL A 118 4.37 1.94 -9.53
CA VAL A 118 5.22 0.81 -9.10
C VAL A 118 5.44 0.80 -7.59
N SER A 119 5.73 1.95 -6.99
CA SER A 119 5.85 2.10 -5.53
C SER A 119 4.57 1.64 -4.84
N MET A 120 3.41 2.16 -5.27
CA MET A 120 2.13 1.80 -4.68
C MET A 120 1.80 0.32 -4.88
N TRP A 121 2.12 -0.26 -6.03
CA TRP A 121 1.97 -1.70 -6.28
C TRP A 121 2.78 -2.51 -5.27
N ALA A 122 4.07 -2.20 -5.04
CA ALA A 122 4.90 -2.92 -4.09
C ALA A 122 4.30 -2.89 -2.66
N GLY A 123 3.72 -1.76 -2.27
CA GLY A 123 3.05 -1.61 -0.98
C GLY A 123 1.74 -2.38 -0.86
N THR A 124 0.81 -2.23 -1.81
CA THR A 124 -0.55 -2.79 -1.69
C THR A 124 -0.59 -4.29 -1.95
N SER A 125 0.36 -4.80 -2.72
CA SER A 125 0.44 -6.21 -3.10
C SER A 125 1.20 -7.07 -2.07
N GLY A 126 1.72 -6.48 -0.98
CA GLY A 126 2.38 -7.19 0.12
C GLY A 126 3.85 -7.53 -0.13
N ARG A 127 4.44 -7.03 -1.21
CA ARG A 127 5.86 -7.25 -1.56
C ARG A 127 6.79 -6.64 -0.50
N LEU A 128 6.38 -5.53 0.12
CA LEU A 128 7.14 -4.93 1.21
C LEU A 128 7.04 -5.66 2.56
N ASP A 129 6.24 -6.73 2.70
CA ASP A 129 5.98 -7.37 4.00
C ASP A 129 7.25 -7.95 4.66
N ALA A 130 8.23 -8.38 3.85
CA ALA A 130 9.53 -8.86 4.32
C ALA A 130 10.54 -7.74 4.61
N VAL A 131 10.30 -6.52 4.11
CA VAL A 131 11.18 -5.37 4.32
C VAL A 131 10.95 -4.80 5.72
N PRO A 132 12.00 -4.53 6.53
CA PRO A 132 11.86 -3.81 7.79
C PRO A 132 11.26 -2.41 7.57
N THR A 133 10.38 -1.97 8.47
CA THR A 133 9.67 -0.68 8.35
C THR A 133 10.59 0.52 8.13
N ASP A 134 11.78 0.52 8.76
CA ASP A 134 12.75 1.62 8.64
C ASP A 134 13.50 1.61 7.30
N ASP A 135 13.55 0.46 6.62
CA ASP A 135 14.18 0.30 5.31
C ASP A 135 13.24 0.54 4.13
N VAL A 136 11.92 0.66 4.36
CA VAL A 136 10.91 0.79 3.29
C VAL A 136 11.21 1.93 2.30
N LEU A 137 11.54 3.11 2.81
CA LEU A 137 11.85 4.26 1.94
C LEU A 137 13.15 4.05 1.16
N ARG A 138 14.16 3.42 1.78
CA ARG A 138 15.41 3.09 1.11
C ARG A 138 15.18 2.05 0.02
N PHE A 139 14.40 1.02 0.31
CA PHE A 139 13.97 0.03 -0.64
C PHE A 139 13.25 0.67 -1.83
N GLU A 140 12.27 1.56 -1.59
CA GLU A 140 11.55 2.27 -2.66
C GLU A 140 12.51 3.03 -3.57
N HIS A 141 13.40 3.85 -2.99
CA HIS A 141 14.35 4.63 -3.77
C HIS A 141 15.31 3.75 -4.57
N GLU A 142 15.93 2.74 -3.94
CA GLU A 142 16.88 1.86 -4.62
C GLU A 142 16.20 1.00 -5.70
N PHE A 143 14.95 0.58 -5.47
CA PHE A 143 14.17 -0.17 -6.46
C PHE A 143 13.79 0.69 -7.66
N LEU A 144 13.32 1.93 -7.43
CA LEU A 144 13.03 2.86 -8.53
C LEU A 144 14.30 3.21 -9.32
N ASP A 145 15.44 3.42 -8.65
CA ASP A 145 16.73 3.64 -9.29
C ASP A 145 17.21 2.41 -10.08
N PHE A 146 16.91 1.20 -9.61
CA PHE A 146 17.17 -0.04 -10.34
C PHE A 146 16.32 -0.12 -11.62
N LEU A 147 15.01 0.17 -11.53
CA LEU A 147 14.13 0.18 -12.69
C LEU A 147 14.56 1.20 -13.73
N HIS A 148 14.97 2.40 -13.33
CA HIS A 148 15.52 3.41 -14.26
C HIS A 148 16.78 2.94 -14.98
N ARG A 149 17.62 2.12 -14.34
CA ARG A 149 18.89 1.66 -14.92
C ARG A 149 18.75 0.45 -15.81
N GLU A 150 17.91 -0.51 -15.42
CA GLU A 150 17.88 -1.85 -16.01
C GLU A 150 16.56 -2.19 -16.70
N HIS A 151 15.47 -1.49 -16.35
CA HIS A 151 14.11 -1.81 -16.79
C HIS A 151 13.29 -0.55 -17.19
N GLU A 152 13.94 0.47 -17.76
CA GLU A 152 13.31 1.76 -18.11
C GLU A 152 12.07 1.57 -19.01
N GLY A 153 12.10 0.57 -19.90
CA GLY A 153 10.99 0.24 -20.79
C GLY A 153 9.68 -0.12 -20.06
N VAL A 154 9.75 -0.61 -18.81
CA VAL A 154 8.56 -0.88 -18.00
C VAL A 154 7.91 0.41 -17.52
N LEU A 155 8.71 1.39 -17.09
CA LEU A 155 8.23 2.71 -16.67
C LEU A 155 7.64 3.48 -17.85
N ASP A 156 8.28 3.40 -19.02
CA ASP A 156 7.77 4.01 -20.25
C ASP A 156 6.45 3.37 -20.69
N ALA A 157 6.32 2.04 -20.62
CA ALA A 157 5.08 1.35 -20.94
C ALA A 157 3.91 1.82 -20.06
N ILE A 158 4.13 2.00 -18.75
CA ILE A 158 3.12 2.54 -17.83
C ILE A 158 2.77 3.99 -18.19
N ARG A 159 3.79 4.81 -18.49
CA ARG A 159 3.61 6.23 -18.83
C ARG A 159 2.78 6.40 -20.11
N GLU A 160 3.08 5.63 -21.14
CA GLU A 160 2.45 5.74 -22.47
C GLU A 160 1.05 5.12 -22.51
N SER A 161 0.88 3.94 -21.92
CA SER A 161 -0.42 3.26 -21.89
C SER A 161 -1.38 3.88 -20.87
N GLY A 162 -0.84 4.36 -19.73
CA GLY A 162 -1.63 4.72 -18.56
C GLY A 162 -2.30 3.50 -17.89
N GLU A 163 -1.87 2.29 -18.24
CA GLU A 163 -2.38 1.00 -17.78
C GLU A 163 -1.31 0.23 -17.01
N PHE A 164 -1.74 -0.76 -16.24
CA PHE A 164 -0.88 -1.68 -15.50
C PHE A 164 -1.47 -3.06 -15.73
N ASP A 165 -1.35 -3.56 -16.96
CA ASP A 165 -1.89 -4.86 -17.36
C ASP A 165 -1.04 -6.00 -16.81
N ASP A 166 -1.44 -7.24 -17.11
CA ASP A 166 -0.80 -8.42 -16.53
C ASP A 166 0.63 -8.61 -17.09
N ASP A 167 0.88 -8.18 -18.33
CA ASP A 167 2.22 -8.21 -18.94
C ASP A 167 3.18 -7.21 -18.28
N THR A 168 2.69 -5.99 -18.02
CA THR A 168 3.44 -4.95 -17.29
C THR A 168 3.68 -5.38 -15.85
N GLU A 169 2.66 -5.93 -15.19
CA GLU A 169 2.75 -6.44 -13.82
C GLU A 169 3.77 -7.56 -13.70
N SER A 170 3.76 -8.55 -14.60
CA SER A 170 4.76 -9.62 -14.64
C SER A 170 6.18 -9.06 -14.84
N SER A 171 6.34 -8.05 -15.70
CA SER A 171 7.65 -7.44 -15.95
C SER A 171 8.18 -6.68 -14.72
N VAL A 172 7.29 -6.04 -13.95
CA VAL A 172 7.64 -5.39 -12.67
C VAL A 172 7.97 -6.45 -11.62
N GLU A 173 7.24 -7.57 -11.58
CA GLU A 173 7.48 -8.68 -10.66
C GLU A 173 8.85 -9.34 -10.91
N ASP A 174 9.19 -9.62 -12.16
CA ASP A 174 10.52 -10.14 -12.53
C ASP A 174 11.66 -9.19 -12.12
N ALA A 175 11.46 -7.89 -12.31
CA ALA A 175 12.41 -6.86 -11.90
C ALA A 175 12.51 -6.76 -10.37
N TYR A 176 11.40 -6.91 -9.66
CA TYR A 176 11.34 -6.92 -8.21
C TYR A 176 12.12 -8.11 -7.64
N ASP A 177 11.90 -9.31 -8.17
CA ASP A 177 12.62 -10.51 -7.73
C ASP A 177 14.13 -10.38 -8.00
N SER A 178 14.50 -9.86 -9.17
CA SER A 178 15.90 -9.59 -9.53
C SER A 178 16.56 -8.54 -8.61
N PHE A 179 15.79 -7.57 -8.13
CA PHE A 179 16.26 -6.54 -7.22
C PHE A 179 16.40 -7.05 -5.78
N LEU A 180 15.49 -7.91 -5.32
CA LEU A 180 15.54 -8.46 -3.96
C LEU A 180 16.85 -9.20 -3.66
N ASP A 181 17.40 -9.91 -4.63
CA ASP A 181 18.70 -10.58 -4.49
C ASP A 181 19.87 -9.61 -4.25
N GLN A 182 19.69 -8.34 -4.63
CA GLN A 182 20.68 -7.27 -4.51
C GLN A 182 20.48 -6.41 -3.25
N PHE A 183 19.26 -6.38 -2.71
CA PHE A 183 18.92 -5.55 -1.57
C PHE A 183 19.34 -6.19 -0.25
N GLU A 184 20.12 -5.45 0.53
CA GLU A 184 20.50 -5.82 1.90
C GLU A 184 19.83 -4.85 2.89
N THR A 185 19.17 -5.40 3.90
CA THR A 185 18.55 -4.61 4.98
C THR A 185 19.62 -3.89 5.79
N SER A 186 19.22 -2.89 6.57
CA SER A 186 20.14 -2.16 7.45
C SER A 186 20.80 -3.06 8.50
N GLU A 187 20.20 -4.22 8.77
CA GLU A 187 20.70 -5.25 9.68
C GLU A 187 21.65 -6.25 8.99
N GLY A 188 21.88 -6.09 7.69
CA GLY A 188 22.76 -6.95 6.89
C GLY A 188 22.12 -8.28 6.48
N GLU A 189 20.80 -8.40 6.61
CA GLU A 189 20.06 -9.58 6.17
C GLU A 189 19.62 -9.42 4.72
N ARG A 190 19.68 -10.53 3.97
CA ARG A 190 19.10 -10.59 2.62
C ARG A 190 17.68 -11.06 2.71
N ILE A 191 16.80 -10.45 1.93
CA ILE A 191 15.40 -10.85 1.83
C ILE A 191 15.36 -12.06 0.90
N GLN A 192 15.24 -13.27 1.46
CA GLN A 192 14.96 -14.46 0.66
C GLN A 192 13.45 -14.59 0.51
N VAL A 193 12.95 -14.49 -0.72
CA VAL A 193 11.56 -14.87 -1.01
C VAL A 193 11.46 -16.37 -0.79
N GLY A 194 10.70 -16.78 0.23
CA GLY A 194 10.27 -18.17 0.34
C GLY A 194 9.36 -18.45 -0.85
N HIS A 195 9.89 -19.05 -1.91
CA HIS A 195 9.04 -19.58 -2.97
C HIS A 195 8.35 -20.82 -2.40
N GLU A 196 7.16 -20.65 -1.83
CA GLU A 196 6.26 -21.77 -1.59
C GLU A 196 5.78 -22.25 -2.97
N GLU A 197 6.54 -23.15 -3.58
CA GLU A 197 5.99 -24.06 -4.58
C GLU A 197 4.91 -24.88 -3.89
N VAL A 198 3.66 -24.46 -4.05
CA VAL A 198 2.52 -25.28 -3.67
C VAL A 198 2.46 -26.41 -4.69
N GLU A 199 3.14 -27.52 -4.40
CA GLU A 199 2.89 -28.77 -5.13
C GLU A 199 1.37 -29.03 -5.05
N ALA A 200 0.72 -29.10 -6.21
CA ALA A 200 -0.68 -29.44 -6.28
C ALA A 200 -0.87 -30.79 -5.56
N MET A 201 -1.72 -30.81 -4.52
CA MET A 201 -2.02 -32.04 -3.79
C MET A 201 -2.37 -33.15 -4.78
N ASP A 202 -1.72 -34.29 -4.62
CA ASP A 202 -1.95 -35.44 -5.47
C ASP A 202 -3.43 -35.85 -5.35
N SER A 203 -4.04 -36.29 -6.46
CA SER A 203 -5.49 -36.56 -6.50
C SER A 203 -5.95 -37.65 -5.50
N GLU A 204 -5.01 -38.39 -4.92
CA GLU A 204 -5.22 -39.41 -3.90
C GLU A 204 -5.43 -38.82 -2.49
N ASP A 205 -4.99 -37.58 -2.22
CA ASP A 205 -5.11 -36.89 -0.92
C ASP A 205 -6.40 -36.07 -0.75
N VAL A 206 -7.27 -36.08 -1.78
CA VAL A 206 -8.58 -35.39 -1.72
C VAL A 206 -9.65 -36.38 -1.23
N GLU A 207 -9.84 -36.46 0.10
CA GLU A 207 -10.99 -37.17 0.68
C GLU A 207 -12.31 -36.45 0.31
N GLN A 208 -12.95 -36.89 -0.78
CA GLN A 208 -14.33 -36.50 -1.08
C GLN A 208 -15.30 -37.28 -0.18
N GLU A 209 -15.75 -36.66 0.91
CA GLU A 209 -16.87 -37.20 1.67
C GLU A 209 -18.15 -37.19 0.82
N GLN A 210 -18.62 -38.39 0.43
CA GLN A 210 -19.92 -38.57 -0.20
C GLN A 210 -21.04 -38.53 0.85
N ILE A 211 -21.89 -37.50 0.76
CA ILE A 211 -23.09 -37.39 1.57
C ILE A 211 -24.10 -38.47 1.15
N VAL A 212 -24.22 -39.55 1.91
CA VAL A 212 -25.23 -40.59 1.71
C VAL A 212 -26.58 -40.10 2.26
N LYS A 213 -27.53 -39.76 1.38
CA LYS A 213 -28.93 -39.50 1.76
C LYS A 213 -29.62 -40.80 2.20
N GLN A 214 -29.89 -40.94 3.49
CA GLN A 214 -30.76 -41.99 4.02
C GLN A 214 -32.21 -41.74 3.57
N LYS A 215 -32.77 -42.59 2.71
CA LYS A 215 -34.22 -42.62 2.43
C LYS A 215 -34.94 -43.20 3.65
N ARG A 216 -35.72 -42.37 4.35
CA ARG A 216 -36.75 -42.86 5.28
C ARG A 216 -37.93 -43.40 4.48
N GLY A 217 -38.26 -44.68 4.73
CA GLY A 217 -39.54 -45.28 4.33
C GLY A 217 -40.69 -44.84 5.23
#